data_AF-A0A1G5RGW4-F1
#
_entry.id   AF-A0A1G5RGW4-F1
#
_cell.length_a   1.000
_cell.length_b   1.000
_cell.length_c   1.000
_cell.angle_alpha   90.00
_cell.angle_beta   90.00
_cell.angle_gamma   90.00
#
_symmetry.space_group_name_H-M   'P 1'
#
loop_
_entity.id
_entity.type
_entity.pdbx_description
1 polymer ?
#
loop_
_entity_poly.entity_id
_entity_poly.type
_entity_poly.pdbx_seq_one_letter_code
_entity_poly.pdbx_strand_id
1 'polypeptide(L)'
;MRISTAGTAIVRHSETGELFEIGPDEIDWEVVVSEERDMGPDRLWSASTSRDELGEIRWEMSEYPEGFLGNLVPDLNGHELVQNFSVSIEHEPDFDGEDFEEDDFDRKAASEEMKEWFYANYEDPANSLPHISAEGGYQWIYGGPETPQEALGDNFSGEYPNEFIEKVAQDITDESGLWNWSPTPGPDFYDDGDDIGEDSPSEDDAAELSRLLPLAEELVLDSETGTFDLQIKEVEKPDLLAATLAQLADAIEDVLDNQSNGLNANSLEIRKLRRTLERYANDPQRVEMDLTTVHHSLTVQIGTSELPPSEENQALLLALQEGAQGIRATDPEVAENRRLLQKQLLRELSPENLEQIAEAAPVLEAITEGDLREQMLDDVFFLTQEMRTGPPRLPSVTRDDAIIPGRDEAVRVFGRSARMLIALRKTPELINKIHASAGFKALSILGVLGGLASLGIKMLF
;
A
#
# COMPACT_ATOMS: atom_id res chain seq x y z
N MET A 1 6.00 -16.77 -41.38
CA MET A 1 4.77 -17.23 -42.09
C MET A 1 4.92 -17.06 -43.58
N ARG A 2 4.65 -18.12 -44.36
CA ARG A 2 4.81 -18.13 -45.82
C ARG A 2 3.59 -18.76 -46.49
N ILE A 3 3.11 -18.14 -47.57
CA ILE A 3 2.08 -18.75 -48.42
C ILE A 3 2.75 -19.77 -49.36
N SER A 4 2.24 -20.99 -49.36
CA SER A 4 2.64 -22.06 -50.28
C SER A 4 1.51 -22.34 -51.27
N THR A 5 1.89 -22.52 -52.55
CA THR A 5 0.99 -22.85 -53.64
C THR A 5 1.28 -24.25 -54.17
N ALA A 6 0.24 -25.08 -54.25
CA ALA A 6 0.34 -26.45 -54.73
C ALA A 6 -0.57 -26.68 -55.95
N GLY A 7 -0.01 -27.25 -57.01
CA GLY A 7 -0.70 -27.49 -58.28
C GLY A 7 -0.52 -26.35 -59.28
N THR A 8 -1.39 -26.30 -60.30
CA THR A 8 -1.28 -25.39 -61.44
C THR A 8 -2.64 -24.79 -61.72
N ALA A 9 -2.70 -23.48 -61.96
CA ALA A 9 -3.91 -22.84 -62.45
C ALA A 9 -3.99 -22.98 -63.98
N ILE A 10 -5.15 -23.35 -64.49
CA ILE A 10 -5.41 -23.45 -65.93
C ILE A 10 -6.43 -22.38 -66.29
N VAL A 11 -5.98 -21.40 -67.06
CA VAL A 11 -6.79 -20.29 -67.54
C VAL A 11 -7.05 -20.48 -69.03
N ARG A 12 -8.31 -20.38 -69.43
CA ARG A 12 -8.73 -20.42 -70.83
C ARG A 12 -8.89 -19.01 -71.36
N HIS A 13 -8.15 -18.68 -72.41
CA HIS A 13 -8.26 -17.39 -73.07
C HIS A 13 -9.66 -17.23 -73.71
N SER A 14 -10.29 -16.09 -73.49
CA SER A 14 -11.71 -15.84 -73.82
C SER A 14 -11.98 -15.76 -75.33
N GLU A 15 -11.03 -15.24 -76.12
CA GLU A 15 -11.18 -15.12 -77.58
C GLU A 15 -10.65 -16.34 -78.37
N THR A 16 -9.46 -16.85 -78.04
CA THR A 16 -8.80 -17.94 -78.78
C THR A 16 -9.20 -19.33 -78.27
N GLY A 17 -9.65 -19.46 -77.02
CA GLY A 17 -9.95 -20.73 -76.37
C GLY A 17 -8.73 -21.55 -75.97
N GLU A 18 -7.51 -21.02 -76.15
CA GLU A 18 -6.28 -21.68 -75.75
C GLU A 18 -6.16 -21.79 -74.22
N LEU A 19 -5.52 -22.86 -73.74
CA LEU A 19 -5.32 -23.14 -72.32
C LEU A 19 -3.90 -22.75 -71.93
N PHE A 20 -3.80 -21.94 -70.89
CA PHE A 20 -2.56 -21.48 -70.31
C PHE A 20 -2.41 -22.03 -68.90
N GLU A 21 -1.29 -22.71 -68.67
CA GLU A 21 -0.90 -23.22 -67.36
C GLU A 21 -0.07 -22.15 -66.65
N ILE A 22 -0.45 -21.77 -65.43
CA ILE A 22 0.28 -20.88 -64.55
C ILE A 22 0.82 -21.70 -63.37
N GLY A 23 2.14 -21.79 -63.30
CA GLY A 23 2.85 -22.51 -62.25
C GLY A 23 2.95 -21.72 -60.92
N PRO A 24 3.20 -22.40 -59.79
CA PRO A 24 3.53 -21.79 -58.49
C PRO A 24 4.71 -20.82 -58.55
N ASP A 25 5.66 -21.07 -59.44
CA ASP A 25 6.89 -20.30 -59.66
C ASP A 25 6.67 -19.00 -60.44
N GLU A 26 5.49 -18.80 -61.01
CA GLU A 26 5.14 -17.63 -61.82
C GLU A 26 4.37 -16.55 -61.06
N ILE A 27 4.06 -16.82 -59.78
CA ILE A 27 3.31 -15.94 -58.90
C ILE A 27 4.09 -15.76 -57.59
N ASP A 28 4.07 -14.54 -57.06
CA ASP A 28 4.64 -14.23 -55.76
C ASP A 28 3.56 -13.60 -54.89
N TRP A 29 3.50 -14.00 -53.62
CA TRP A 29 2.46 -13.56 -52.68
C TRP A 29 2.97 -12.39 -51.85
N GLU A 30 2.25 -11.28 -51.90
CA GLU A 30 2.51 -10.08 -51.11
C GLU A 30 1.31 -9.70 -50.24
N VAL A 31 1.58 -9.06 -49.11
CA VAL A 31 0.55 -8.47 -48.27
C VAL A 31 0.28 -7.04 -48.76
N VAL A 32 -0.91 -6.78 -49.28
CA VAL A 32 -1.29 -5.47 -49.84
C VAL A 32 -2.05 -4.60 -48.85
N VAL A 33 -2.69 -5.19 -47.84
CA VAL A 33 -3.38 -4.49 -46.75
C VAL A 33 -3.14 -5.26 -45.45
N SER A 34 -2.92 -4.54 -44.35
CA SER A 34 -2.82 -5.09 -42.99
C SER A 34 -3.48 -4.11 -42.02
N GLU A 35 -4.54 -4.53 -41.34
CA GLU A 35 -5.24 -3.73 -40.32
C GLU A 35 -5.34 -4.49 -38.99
N GLU A 36 -5.09 -3.82 -37.87
CA GLU A 36 -5.15 -4.44 -36.55
C GLU A 36 -6.60 -4.62 -36.08
N ARG A 37 -6.93 -5.82 -35.59
CA ARG A 37 -8.28 -6.18 -35.10
C ARG A 37 -8.17 -7.05 -33.84
N ASP A 38 -9.29 -7.25 -33.15
CA ASP A 38 -9.35 -7.94 -31.85
C ASP A 38 -8.75 -9.37 -31.84
N MET A 39 -8.64 -10.04 -32.99
CA MET A 39 -8.10 -11.41 -33.13
C MET A 39 -6.84 -11.45 -34.00
N GLY A 40 -6.04 -10.38 -33.98
CA GLY A 40 -4.79 -10.22 -34.74
C GLY A 40 -4.96 -9.40 -36.02
N PRO A 41 -3.88 -9.25 -36.81
CA PRO A 41 -3.90 -8.45 -38.03
C PRO A 41 -4.74 -9.11 -39.13
N ASP A 42 -5.66 -8.36 -39.73
CA ASP A 42 -6.41 -8.71 -40.94
C ASP A 42 -5.54 -8.42 -42.17
N ARG A 43 -4.98 -9.47 -42.77
CA ARG A 43 -4.05 -9.35 -43.91
C ARG A 43 -4.75 -9.70 -45.22
N LEU A 44 -4.62 -8.85 -46.23
CA LEU A 44 -5.01 -9.14 -47.60
C LEU A 44 -3.77 -9.60 -48.38
N TRP A 45 -3.74 -10.87 -48.74
CA TRP A 45 -2.71 -11.47 -49.60
C TRP A 45 -3.11 -11.33 -51.07
N SER A 46 -2.17 -10.88 -51.91
CA SER A 46 -2.33 -10.73 -53.34
C SER A 46 -1.17 -11.37 -54.07
N ALA A 47 -1.44 -12.10 -55.14
CA ALA A 47 -0.44 -12.59 -56.07
C ALA A 47 -0.85 -12.29 -57.50
N SER A 48 0.07 -11.75 -58.30
CA SER A 48 -0.19 -11.40 -59.70
C SER A 48 0.89 -11.95 -60.63
N THR A 49 0.50 -12.25 -61.86
CA THR A 49 1.43 -12.56 -62.95
C THR A 49 0.98 -11.86 -64.22
N SER A 50 1.93 -11.57 -65.11
CA SER A 50 1.66 -10.90 -66.37
C SER A 50 2.19 -11.73 -67.52
N ARG A 51 1.30 -12.07 -68.46
CA ARG A 51 1.64 -12.76 -69.71
C ARG A 51 1.16 -11.95 -70.90
N ASP A 52 1.92 -11.97 -71.99
CA ASP A 52 1.60 -11.21 -73.21
C ASP A 52 0.23 -11.61 -73.77
N GLU A 53 -0.20 -12.87 -73.58
CA GLU A 53 -1.45 -13.40 -74.09
C GLU A 53 -2.66 -13.18 -73.17
N LEU A 54 -2.46 -13.05 -71.85
CA LEU A 54 -3.55 -12.97 -70.85
C LEU A 54 -3.66 -11.60 -70.17
N GLY A 55 -2.66 -10.74 -70.33
CA GLY A 55 -2.51 -9.52 -69.55
C GLY A 55 -2.09 -9.80 -68.10
N GLU A 56 -2.35 -8.84 -67.21
CA GLU A 56 -2.17 -9.00 -65.76
C GLU A 56 -3.37 -9.75 -65.18
N ILE A 57 -3.09 -10.85 -64.50
CA ILE A 57 -4.08 -11.63 -63.75
C ILE A 57 -3.65 -11.74 -62.30
N ARG A 58 -4.61 -11.79 -61.38
CA ARG A 58 -4.37 -11.72 -59.94
C ARG A 58 -5.22 -12.71 -59.16
N TRP A 59 -4.71 -13.12 -58.01
CA TRP A 59 -5.46 -13.84 -56.99
C TRP A 59 -5.36 -13.11 -55.66
N GLU A 60 -6.47 -12.99 -54.94
CA GLU A 60 -6.55 -12.33 -53.65
C GLU A 60 -7.20 -13.24 -52.59
N MET A 61 -6.75 -13.14 -51.34
CA MET A 61 -7.38 -13.79 -50.20
C MET A 61 -7.14 -13.02 -48.90
N SER A 62 -8.11 -13.05 -47.98
CA SER A 62 -7.97 -12.47 -46.63
C SER A 62 -7.46 -13.51 -45.63
N GLU A 63 -6.67 -13.09 -44.65
CA GLU A 63 -6.27 -13.86 -43.47
C GLU A 63 -6.84 -13.18 -42.21
N TYR A 64 -7.91 -13.74 -41.63
CA TYR A 64 -8.46 -13.31 -40.35
C TYR A 64 -9.46 -14.33 -39.79
N PRO A 65 -9.30 -14.81 -38.53
CA PRO A 65 -8.20 -14.56 -37.59
C PRO A 65 -6.83 -15.01 -38.11
N GLU A 66 -5.74 -14.62 -37.43
CA GLU A 66 -4.38 -15.03 -37.80
C GLU A 66 -4.28 -16.56 -37.99
N GLY A 67 -3.68 -16.99 -39.12
CA GLY A 67 -3.61 -18.40 -39.51
C GLY A 67 -4.84 -18.98 -40.23
N PHE A 68 -5.94 -18.24 -40.37
CA PHE A 68 -7.13 -18.68 -41.12
C PHE A 68 -7.28 -17.95 -42.46
N LEU A 69 -7.04 -18.67 -43.56
CA LEU A 69 -7.30 -18.16 -44.92
C LEU A 69 -8.79 -18.17 -45.28
N GLY A 70 -9.23 -17.06 -45.85
CA GLY A 70 -10.51 -16.92 -46.52
C GLY A 70 -10.52 -17.58 -47.91
N ASN A 71 -11.59 -17.31 -48.66
CA ASN A 71 -11.72 -17.85 -50.01
C ASN A 71 -10.73 -17.20 -50.98
N LEU A 72 -10.09 -18.01 -51.82
CA LEU A 72 -9.24 -17.55 -52.92
C LEU A 72 -10.10 -16.96 -54.05
N VAL A 73 -9.93 -15.67 -54.33
CA VAL A 73 -10.69 -14.94 -55.36
C VAL A 73 -9.76 -14.60 -56.54
N PRO A 74 -10.00 -15.15 -57.73
CA PRO A 74 -9.22 -14.82 -58.93
C PRO A 74 -9.84 -13.63 -59.70
N ASP A 75 -9.00 -12.70 -60.15
CA ASP A 75 -9.28 -11.72 -61.19
C ASP A 75 -8.45 -12.04 -62.43
N LEU A 76 -9.10 -12.66 -63.43
CA LEU A 76 -8.44 -13.17 -64.63
C LEU A 76 -8.60 -12.26 -65.85
N ASN A 77 -8.88 -10.97 -65.62
CA ASN A 77 -9.00 -9.99 -66.71
C ASN A 77 -10.02 -10.41 -67.81
N GLY A 78 -11.11 -11.06 -67.40
CA GLY A 78 -12.17 -11.54 -68.29
C GLY A 78 -11.98 -12.93 -68.91
N HIS A 79 -10.92 -13.66 -68.54
CA HIS A 79 -10.68 -15.05 -68.94
C HIS A 79 -11.35 -16.08 -68.01
N GLU A 80 -11.52 -17.32 -68.49
CA GLU A 80 -12.22 -18.38 -67.75
C GLU A 80 -11.23 -19.24 -66.95
N LEU A 81 -11.46 -19.38 -65.64
CA LEU A 81 -10.71 -20.33 -64.81
C LEU A 81 -11.25 -21.75 -65.00
N VAL A 82 -10.43 -22.64 -65.54
CA VAL A 82 -10.79 -24.06 -65.72
C VAL A 82 -10.42 -24.87 -64.49
N GLN A 83 -9.27 -24.56 -63.88
CA GLN A 83 -8.75 -25.21 -62.69
C GLN A 83 -7.91 -24.20 -61.91
N ASN A 84 -7.97 -24.22 -60.58
CA ASN A 84 -7.13 -23.39 -59.74
C ASN A 84 -6.06 -24.23 -59.01
N PHE A 85 -4.98 -23.58 -58.59
CA PHE A 85 -4.06 -24.16 -57.61
C PHE A 85 -4.66 -24.08 -56.20
N SER A 86 -4.14 -24.89 -55.29
CA SER A 86 -4.48 -24.84 -53.86
C SER A 86 -3.46 -23.97 -53.13
N VAL A 87 -3.93 -23.25 -52.11
CA VAL A 87 -3.09 -22.36 -51.31
C VAL A 87 -3.16 -22.77 -49.85
N SER A 88 -2.01 -22.83 -49.19
CA SER A 88 -1.87 -23.11 -47.77
C SER A 88 -0.96 -22.09 -47.11
N ILE A 89 -1.29 -21.68 -45.88
CA ILE A 89 -0.31 -21.01 -45.02
C ILE A 89 0.59 -22.09 -44.44
N GLU A 90 1.88 -22.01 -44.73
CA GLU A 90 2.89 -22.63 -43.90
C GLU A 90 3.26 -21.61 -42.84
N HIS A 91 2.82 -21.88 -41.62
CA HIS A 91 3.43 -21.27 -40.47
C HIS A 91 4.83 -21.90 -40.40
N GLU A 92 5.85 -21.13 -40.79
CA GLU A 92 7.16 -21.37 -40.19
C GLU A 92 6.87 -21.38 -38.69
N PRO A 93 7.08 -22.50 -37.97
CA PRO A 93 7.08 -22.40 -36.52
C PRO A 93 8.05 -21.27 -36.22
N ASP A 94 7.67 -20.34 -35.33
CA ASP A 94 8.60 -19.31 -34.87
C ASP A 94 9.89 -20.04 -34.46
N PHE A 95 10.88 -19.96 -35.35
CA PHE A 95 12.13 -20.67 -35.22
C PHE A 95 13.04 -19.76 -34.40
N ASP A 96 12.61 -19.49 -33.17
CA ASP A 96 13.46 -19.00 -32.09
C ASP A 96 13.83 -20.16 -31.14
N GLY A 97 13.43 -21.38 -31.48
CA GLY A 97 14.18 -22.56 -31.09
C GLY A 97 15.17 -22.89 -32.18
N GLU A 98 16.43 -22.48 -32.05
CA GLU A 98 17.51 -23.35 -32.54
C GLU A 98 17.14 -24.79 -32.14
N ASP A 99 17.36 -25.77 -33.03
CA ASP A 99 17.37 -27.18 -32.64
C ASP A 99 18.43 -27.35 -31.53
N PHE A 100 18.08 -27.00 -30.30
CA PHE A 100 18.74 -27.46 -29.10
C PHE A 100 18.42 -28.94 -29.09
N GLU A 101 19.42 -29.72 -29.47
CA GLU A 101 19.44 -31.16 -29.27
C GLU A 101 18.85 -31.45 -27.88
N GLU A 102 18.11 -32.55 -27.76
CA GLU A 102 17.45 -33.04 -26.55
C GLU A 102 18.43 -33.31 -25.37
N ASP A 103 19.67 -32.82 -25.46
CA ASP A 103 20.87 -33.06 -24.67
C ASP A 103 21.44 -31.83 -23.94
N ASP A 104 20.92 -30.60 -24.12
CA ASP A 104 21.61 -29.41 -23.55
C ASP A 104 21.37 -29.18 -22.04
N PHE A 105 20.26 -29.67 -21.48
CA PHE A 105 20.05 -29.75 -20.03
C PHE A 105 18.88 -30.68 -19.67
N ASP A 106 18.89 -31.25 -18.45
CA ASP A 106 17.76 -32.00 -17.92
C ASP A 106 16.60 -31.04 -17.61
N ARG A 107 15.64 -30.95 -18.54
CA ARG A 107 14.45 -30.07 -18.41
C ARG A 107 13.66 -30.31 -17.13
N LYS A 108 13.64 -31.54 -16.61
CA LYS A 108 12.94 -31.81 -15.36
C LYS A 108 13.72 -31.24 -14.18
N ALA A 109 15.03 -31.45 -14.15
CA ALA A 109 15.88 -30.87 -13.10
C ALA A 109 15.82 -29.33 -13.12
N ALA A 110 15.91 -28.71 -14.30
CA ALA A 110 15.83 -27.26 -14.45
C ALA A 110 14.47 -26.69 -14.02
N SER A 111 13.36 -27.38 -14.35
CA SER A 111 12.04 -26.96 -13.90
C SER A 111 11.89 -27.01 -12.38
N GLU A 112 12.39 -28.07 -11.73
CA GLU A 112 12.36 -28.18 -10.28
C GLU A 112 13.25 -27.12 -9.62
N GLU A 113 14.43 -26.84 -10.19
CA GLU A 113 15.34 -25.79 -9.71
C GLU A 113 14.68 -24.40 -9.77
N MET A 114 14.05 -24.04 -10.89
CA MET A 114 13.32 -22.78 -11.03
C MET A 114 12.17 -22.67 -10.04
N LYS A 115 11.40 -23.75 -9.83
CA LYS A 115 10.30 -23.78 -8.85
C LYS A 115 10.82 -23.65 -7.42
N GLU A 116 11.86 -24.39 -7.06
CA GLU A 116 12.47 -24.33 -5.73
C GLU A 116 13.05 -22.95 -5.46
N TRP A 117 13.74 -22.36 -6.44
CA TRP A 117 14.20 -20.98 -6.36
C TRP A 117 13.02 -20.01 -6.21
N PHE A 118 11.95 -20.14 -6.98
CA PHE A 118 10.80 -19.25 -6.90
C PHE A 118 10.15 -19.30 -5.51
N TYR A 119 9.87 -20.49 -4.98
CA TYR A 119 9.27 -20.63 -3.64
C TYR A 119 10.22 -20.28 -2.50
N ALA A 120 11.53 -20.26 -2.72
CA ALA A 120 12.49 -19.75 -1.75
C ALA A 120 12.55 -18.21 -1.72
N ASN A 121 12.25 -17.56 -2.85
CA ASN A 121 12.36 -16.11 -3.02
C ASN A 121 11.01 -15.39 -3.06
N TYR A 122 9.88 -16.09 -3.16
CA TYR A 122 8.53 -15.51 -3.24
C TYR A 122 7.54 -16.30 -2.39
N GLU A 123 6.58 -15.60 -1.81
CA GLU A 123 5.55 -16.17 -0.94
C GLU A 123 4.15 -15.68 -1.30
N ASP A 124 3.13 -16.46 -0.91
CA ASP A 124 1.73 -16.05 -1.00
C ASP A 124 1.55 -14.75 -0.17
N PRO A 125 1.02 -13.67 -0.77
CA PRO A 125 0.83 -12.40 -0.07
C PRO A 125 -0.03 -12.53 1.19
N ALA A 126 -0.92 -13.53 1.27
CA ALA A 126 -1.73 -13.81 2.45
C ALA A 126 -0.91 -14.14 3.71
N ASN A 127 0.34 -14.61 3.55
CA ASN A 127 1.16 -15.01 4.68
C ASN A 127 1.84 -13.85 5.39
N SER A 128 2.24 -12.82 4.63
CA SER A 128 3.19 -11.80 5.12
C SER A 128 2.81 -10.36 4.79
N LEU A 129 1.78 -10.13 3.96
CA LEU A 129 1.31 -8.79 3.61
C LEU A 129 0.03 -8.41 4.38
N PRO A 130 -0.06 -7.18 4.90
CA PRO A 130 -1.29 -6.66 5.49
C PRO A 130 -2.42 -6.59 4.47
N HIS A 131 -3.63 -7.00 4.86
CA HIS A 131 -4.82 -6.98 4.00
C HIS A 131 -5.72 -5.78 4.31
N ILE A 132 -6.08 -4.99 3.28
CA ILE A 132 -7.00 -3.85 3.38
C ILE A 132 -8.43 -4.32 3.13
N SER A 133 -9.24 -4.40 4.19
CA SER A 133 -10.63 -4.86 4.09
C SER A 133 -11.58 -3.90 3.38
N ALA A 134 -11.23 -2.61 3.28
CA ALA A 134 -12.07 -1.58 2.66
C ALA A 134 -12.01 -1.61 1.13
N GLU A 135 -10.82 -1.85 0.56
CA GLU A 135 -10.59 -1.84 -0.89
C GLU A 135 -10.48 -3.26 -1.48
N GLY A 136 -10.21 -4.26 -0.64
CA GLY A 136 -10.03 -5.65 -1.05
C GLY A 136 -8.69 -5.85 -1.74
N GLY A 137 -7.64 -6.16 -0.97
CA GLY A 137 -6.30 -6.40 -1.49
C GLY A 137 -5.21 -6.39 -0.42
N TYR A 138 -3.95 -6.57 -0.86
CA TYR A 138 -2.76 -6.57 -0.02
C TYR A 138 -1.94 -5.29 -0.19
N GLN A 139 -1.23 -4.90 0.86
CA GLN A 139 -0.20 -3.85 0.80
C GLN A 139 1.16 -4.46 0.43
N TRP A 140 1.68 -4.13 -0.76
CA TRP A 140 2.91 -4.68 -1.33
C TRP A 140 4.18 -4.00 -0.79
N ILE A 141 4.50 -4.29 0.47
CA ILE A 141 5.60 -3.64 1.20
C ILE A 141 7.01 -4.20 0.92
N TYR A 142 7.14 -5.27 0.13
CA TYR A 142 8.42 -5.91 -0.22
C TYR A 142 8.75 -5.84 -1.73
N GLY A 143 8.10 -4.93 -2.45
CA GLY A 143 8.09 -4.93 -3.92
C GLY A 143 6.94 -5.76 -4.49
N GLY A 144 6.64 -5.58 -5.77
CA GLY A 144 5.53 -6.23 -6.45
C GLY A 144 4.19 -5.47 -6.37
N PRO A 145 3.08 -6.09 -6.83
CA PRO A 145 2.94 -7.52 -7.14
C PRO A 145 3.82 -7.97 -8.30
N GLU A 146 4.42 -9.15 -8.16
CA GLU A 146 5.21 -9.80 -9.22
C GLU A 146 4.51 -11.10 -9.66
N THR A 147 4.56 -11.40 -10.95
CA THR A 147 4.09 -12.69 -11.48
C THR A 147 5.24 -13.71 -11.56
N PRO A 148 4.94 -15.04 -11.53
CA PRO A 148 5.98 -16.05 -11.74
C PRO A 148 6.74 -15.89 -13.06
N GLN A 149 6.07 -15.37 -14.10
CA GLN A 149 6.68 -15.16 -15.41
C GLN A 149 7.72 -14.03 -15.39
N GLU A 150 7.40 -12.89 -14.76
CA GLU A 150 8.33 -11.76 -14.60
C GLU A 150 9.53 -12.19 -13.74
N ALA A 151 9.26 -12.76 -12.56
CA ALA A 151 10.30 -13.16 -11.62
C ALA A 151 11.31 -14.19 -12.19
N LEU A 152 10.80 -15.21 -12.87
CA LEU A 152 11.65 -16.22 -13.51
C LEU A 152 12.32 -15.68 -14.78
N GLY A 153 11.63 -14.85 -15.56
CA GLY A 153 12.19 -14.21 -16.75
C GLY A 153 13.43 -13.38 -16.40
N ASP A 154 13.35 -12.56 -15.36
CA ASP A 154 14.46 -11.70 -14.93
C ASP A 154 15.69 -12.49 -14.45
N ASN A 155 15.49 -13.67 -13.86
CA ASN A 155 16.59 -14.46 -13.27
C ASN A 155 17.14 -15.56 -14.19
N PHE A 156 16.32 -16.09 -15.10
CA PHE A 156 16.67 -17.28 -15.87
C PHE A 156 16.74 -17.06 -17.39
N SER A 157 16.29 -15.92 -17.92
CA SER A 157 16.30 -15.64 -19.38
C SER A 157 17.68 -15.69 -20.04
N GLY A 158 18.76 -15.54 -19.26
CA GLY A 158 20.14 -15.68 -19.73
C GLY A 158 20.66 -17.13 -19.79
N GLU A 159 19.97 -18.08 -19.15
CA GLU A 159 20.40 -19.48 -19.02
C GLU A 159 19.43 -20.45 -19.71
N TYR A 160 18.14 -20.12 -19.74
CA TYR A 160 17.09 -20.98 -20.29
C TYR A 160 16.24 -20.25 -21.32
N PRO A 161 15.68 -20.97 -22.32
CA PRO A 161 14.78 -20.38 -23.30
C PRO A 161 13.52 -19.79 -22.66
N ASN A 162 13.08 -18.63 -23.15
CA ASN A 162 11.89 -17.94 -22.64
C ASN A 162 10.63 -18.82 -22.67
N GLU A 163 10.43 -19.61 -23.73
CA GLU A 163 9.29 -20.53 -23.84
C GLU A 163 9.28 -21.58 -22.71
N PHE A 164 10.47 -22.04 -22.30
CA PHE A 164 10.61 -22.99 -21.21
C PHE A 164 10.31 -22.32 -19.86
N ILE A 165 10.84 -21.11 -19.65
CA ILE A 165 10.58 -20.31 -18.45
C ILE A 165 9.07 -20.01 -18.31
N GLU A 166 8.43 -19.59 -19.39
CA GLU A 166 6.99 -19.31 -19.43
C GLU A 166 6.17 -20.56 -19.07
N LYS A 167 6.57 -21.73 -19.55
CA LYS A 167 5.94 -22.99 -19.18
C LYS A 167 6.07 -23.29 -17.68
N VAL A 168 7.25 -23.09 -17.10
CA VAL A 168 7.46 -23.31 -15.66
C VAL A 168 6.68 -22.31 -14.81
N ALA A 169 6.62 -21.04 -15.24
CA ALA A 169 5.81 -20.00 -14.61
C ALA A 169 4.31 -20.33 -14.63
N GLN A 170 3.81 -20.85 -15.76
CA GLN A 170 2.43 -21.31 -15.88
C GLN A 170 2.14 -22.49 -14.95
N ASP A 171 3.06 -23.46 -14.85
CA ASP A 171 2.92 -24.59 -13.91
C ASP A 171 2.80 -24.11 -12.45
N ILE A 172 3.62 -23.13 -12.03
CA ILE A 172 3.53 -22.51 -10.68
C ILE A 172 2.16 -21.86 -10.46
N THR A 173 1.67 -21.15 -11.47
CA THR A 173 0.38 -20.43 -11.43
C THR A 173 -0.79 -21.42 -11.36
N ASP A 174 -0.76 -22.49 -12.15
CA ASP A 174 -1.79 -23.52 -12.19
C ASP A 174 -1.83 -24.35 -10.89
N GLU A 175 -0.66 -24.65 -10.29
CA GLU A 175 -0.57 -25.40 -9.04
C GLU A 175 -1.05 -24.58 -7.83
N SER A 176 -0.73 -23.29 -7.79
CA SER A 176 -1.05 -22.40 -6.66
C SER A 176 -2.41 -21.70 -6.79
N GLY A 177 -2.87 -21.43 -8.01
CA GLY A 177 -4.01 -20.57 -8.30
C GLY A 177 -3.74 -19.08 -8.05
N LEU A 178 -2.48 -18.67 -7.89
CA LEU A 178 -2.07 -17.31 -7.56
C LEU A 178 -1.29 -16.67 -8.70
N TRP A 179 -1.70 -15.44 -9.05
CA TRP A 179 -1.02 -14.62 -10.06
C TRP A 179 -0.04 -13.62 -9.45
N ASN A 180 -0.40 -13.03 -8.30
CA ASN A 180 0.37 -11.97 -7.67
C ASN A 180 1.10 -12.52 -6.45
N TRP A 181 2.43 -12.52 -6.51
CA TRP A 181 3.30 -13.02 -5.47
C TRP A 181 4.09 -11.90 -4.82
N SER A 182 4.36 -12.05 -3.52
CA SER A 182 5.20 -11.13 -2.77
C SER A 182 6.63 -11.64 -2.80
N PRO A 183 7.64 -10.82 -3.16
CA PRO A 183 9.02 -11.16 -2.90
C PRO A 183 9.25 -11.46 -1.42
N THR A 184 10.05 -12.48 -1.15
CA THR A 184 10.61 -12.80 0.15
C THR A 184 11.94 -12.06 0.23
N PRO A 185 12.05 -11.00 1.03
CA PRO A 185 13.28 -10.23 1.14
C PRO A 185 14.39 -11.14 1.69
N GLY A 186 15.44 -11.32 0.90
CA GLY A 186 16.63 -12.08 1.28
C GLY A 186 17.50 -11.31 2.29
N PRO A 187 18.53 -11.94 2.88
CA PRO A 187 19.46 -11.28 3.81
C PRO A 187 20.05 -9.99 3.24
N ASP A 188 20.31 -9.97 1.93
CA ASP A 188 20.88 -8.82 1.20
C ASP A 188 19.90 -7.66 1.02
N PHE A 189 18.58 -7.91 1.08
CA PHE A 189 17.57 -6.85 1.21
C PHE A 189 17.70 -6.11 2.56
N TYR A 190 18.36 -6.76 3.53
CA TYR A 190 18.67 -6.26 4.87
C TYR A 190 20.17 -5.97 5.07
N ASP A 191 21.05 -6.33 4.12
CA ASP A 191 22.53 -6.20 4.15
C ASP A 191 23.02 -5.17 3.11
N ASP A 192 22.20 -4.15 2.82
CA ASP A 192 22.75 -2.88 2.36
C ASP A 192 23.19 -2.10 3.62
N GLY A 193 24.34 -2.55 4.16
CA GLY A 193 25.09 -1.77 5.13
C GLY A 193 25.34 -0.38 4.57
N ASP A 194 24.82 0.63 5.26
CA ASP A 194 25.03 2.06 4.99
C ASP A 194 24.27 2.70 3.80
N ASP A 195 23.19 2.11 3.28
CA ASP A 195 22.21 2.86 2.46
C ASP A 195 20.78 2.75 3.00
N ILE A 196 20.66 3.16 4.26
CA ILE A 196 19.48 3.89 4.70
C ILE A 196 19.35 5.09 3.75
N GLY A 197 18.53 4.98 2.69
CA GLY A 197 18.37 6.06 1.72
C GLY A 197 18.17 7.41 2.41
N GLU A 198 18.67 8.49 1.80
CA GLU A 198 18.77 9.86 2.35
C GLU A 198 17.51 10.44 3.06
N ASP A 199 16.36 9.76 2.99
CA ASP A 199 15.07 10.13 3.57
C ASP A 199 14.54 9.21 4.71
N SER A 200 15.26 8.15 5.12
CA SER A 200 14.89 7.43 6.33
C SER A 200 15.40 8.19 7.56
N PRO A 201 14.55 8.43 8.59
CA PRO A 201 14.97 9.12 9.79
C PRO A 201 16.13 8.38 10.46
N SER A 202 17.19 9.15 10.63
CA SER A 202 18.36 8.74 11.37
C SER A 202 17.97 8.45 12.83
N GLU A 203 18.81 7.70 13.54
CA GLU A 203 18.59 7.50 14.99
C GLU A 203 18.59 8.86 15.73
N ASP A 204 19.27 9.83 15.13
CA ASP A 204 19.33 11.21 15.58
C ASP A 204 17.97 11.92 15.49
N ASP A 205 17.16 11.68 14.46
CA ASP A 205 15.80 12.27 14.34
C ASP A 205 14.87 11.74 15.44
N ALA A 206 14.93 10.43 15.71
CA ALA A 206 14.15 9.83 16.79
C ALA A 206 14.61 10.35 18.16
N ALA A 207 15.93 10.47 18.38
CA ALA A 207 16.49 11.00 19.61
C ALA A 207 16.13 12.48 19.81
N GLU A 208 16.20 13.28 18.76
CA GLU A 208 15.79 14.69 18.79
C GLU A 208 14.29 14.80 19.07
N LEU A 209 13.45 14.03 18.38
CA LEU A 209 12.01 14.06 18.59
C LEU A 209 11.64 13.64 20.02
N SER A 210 12.27 12.59 20.55
CA SER A 210 12.07 12.17 21.94
C SER A 210 12.43 13.25 22.95
N ARG A 211 13.40 14.13 22.63
CA ARG A 211 13.77 15.28 23.46
C ARG A 211 12.78 16.44 23.31
N LEU A 212 12.26 16.66 22.11
CA LEU A 212 11.34 17.77 21.82
C LEU A 212 9.90 17.47 22.25
N LEU A 213 9.51 16.20 22.26
CA LEU A 213 8.19 15.68 22.65
C LEU A 213 8.30 14.79 23.91
N PRO A 214 8.71 15.35 25.07
CA PRO A 214 8.96 14.56 26.25
C PRO A 214 7.65 14.05 26.86
N LEU A 215 7.66 12.78 27.26
CA LEU A 215 6.60 12.14 28.04
C LEU A 215 7.18 11.59 29.35
N ALA A 216 6.38 11.63 30.43
CA ALA A 216 6.70 11.20 31.79
C ALA A 216 6.56 9.68 31.95
N GLU A 217 5.83 9.03 31.05
CA GLU A 217 5.72 7.58 30.99
C GLU A 217 7.04 6.90 30.60
N GLU A 218 7.24 5.68 31.10
CA GLU A 218 8.35 4.81 30.68
C GLU A 218 7.80 3.68 29.81
N LEU A 219 8.43 3.44 28.65
CA LEU A 219 8.09 2.32 27.77
C LEU A 219 9.00 1.15 28.10
N VAL A 220 8.42 0.01 28.40
CA VAL A 220 9.15 -1.23 28.68
C VAL A 220 8.94 -2.19 27.52
N LEU A 221 10.05 -2.72 27.01
CA LEU A 221 10.04 -3.78 25.99
C LEU A 221 10.07 -5.14 26.70
N ASP A 222 9.03 -5.94 26.52
CA ASP A 222 9.00 -7.31 27.02
C ASP A 222 9.85 -8.21 26.09
N SER A 223 10.83 -8.88 26.69
CA SER A 223 11.80 -9.73 26.00
C SER A 223 11.26 -11.10 25.54
N GLU A 224 10.13 -11.52 26.09
CA GLU A 224 9.43 -12.78 25.77
C GLU A 224 8.44 -12.57 24.62
N THR A 225 7.59 -11.55 24.71
CA THR A 225 6.54 -11.26 23.72
C THR A 225 7.04 -10.39 22.57
N GLY A 226 8.06 -9.57 22.79
CA GLY A 226 8.54 -8.59 21.82
C GLY A 226 7.62 -7.37 21.68
N THR A 227 6.74 -7.13 22.66
CA THR A 227 5.80 -6.00 22.67
C THR A 227 6.25 -4.94 23.66
N PHE A 228 5.82 -3.71 23.42
CA PHE A 228 5.99 -2.58 24.33
C PHE A 228 4.75 -2.43 25.23
N ASP A 229 4.97 -2.11 26.49
CA ASP A 229 3.91 -1.66 27.40
C ASP A 229 4.34 -0.41 28.18
N LEU A 230 3.38 0.23 28.83
CA LEU A 230 3.59 1.35 29.74
C LEU A 230 3.97 0.85 31.13
N GLN A 231 5.10 1.33 31.63
CA GLN A 231 5.38 1.29 33.05
C GLN A 231 4.83 2.56 33.69
N ILE A 232 3.63 2.44 34.25
CA ILE A 232 3.00 3.52 35.01
C ILE A 232 3.85 3.78 36.26
N LYS A 233 4.37 5.01 36.36
CA LYS A 233 5.07 5.48 37.56
C LYS A 233 4.08 5.63 38.70
N GLU A 234 4.56 5.40 39.93
CA GLU A 234 3.75 5.61 41.13
C GLU A 234 3.32 7.08 41.22
N VAL A 235 2.01 7.31 41.31
CA VAL A 235 1.45 8.65 41.47
C VAL A 235 1.90 9.24 42.80
N GLU A 236 2.62 10.38 42.79
CA GLU A 236 3.18 10.97 44.02
C GLU A 236 2.11 11.34 45.07
N LYS A 237 0.91 11.71 44.60
CA LYS A 237 -0.23 12.17 45.42
C LYS A 237 -1.54 11.51 44.97
N PRO A 238 -1.74 10.20 45.24
CA PRO A 238 -2.88 9.46 44.72
C PRO A 238 -4.22 9.98 45.28
N ASP A 239 -4.26 10.40 46.55
CA ASP A 239 -5.47 10.95 47.16
C ASP A 239 -5.91 12.27 46.50
N LEU A 240 -4.94 13.11 46.10
CA LEU A 240 -5.24 14.36 45.42
C LEU A 240 -5.75 14.09 44.01
N LEU A 241 -5.09 13.19 43.27
CA LEU A 241 -5.54 12.77 41.95
C LEU A 241 -6.96 12.20 42.03
N ALA A 242 -7.24 11.32 42.99
CA ALA A 242 -8.56 10.74 43.18
C ALA A 242 -9.63 11.81 43.49
N ALA A 243 -9.31 12.80 44.33
CA ALA A 243 -10.21 13.92 44.63
C ALA A 243 -10.48 14.79 43.38
N THR A 244 -9.45 15.06 42.59
CA THR A 244 -9.57 15.79 41.31
C THR A 244 -10.46 15.04 40.32
N LEU A 245 -10.26 13.73 40.15
CA LEU A 245 -11.06 12.91 39.24
C LEU A 245 -12.51 12.77 39.71
N ALA A 246 -12.76 12.74 41.03
CA ALA A 246 -14.10 12.76 41.59
C ALA A 246 -14.83 14.09 41.29
N GLN A 247 -14.16 15.23 41.51
CA GLN A 247 -14.73 16.54 41.18
C GLN A 247 -15.04 16.67 39.68
N LEU A 248 -14.18 16.10 38.82
CA LEU A 248 -14.44 16.04 37.39
C LEU A 248 -15.65 15.17 37.04
N ALA A 249 -15.78 14.00 37.67
CA ALA A 249 -16.91 13.11 37.46
C ALA A 249 -18.24 13.78 37.84
N ASP A 250 -18.29 14.46 38.99
CA ASP A 250 -19.46 15.22 39.44
C ASP A 250 -19.83 16.32 38.43
N ALA A 251 -18.84 17.09 37.94
CA ALA A 251 -19.07 18.13 36.95
C ALA A 251 -19.58 17.60 35.60
N ILE A 252 -19.14 16.40 35.20
CA ILE A 252 -19.66 15.73 33.99
C ILE A 252 -21.11 15.28 34.21
N GLU A 253 -21.46 14.77 35.39
CA GLU A 253 -22.83 14.38 35.73
C GLU A 253 -23.77 15.60 35.68
N ASP A 254 -23.39 16.72 36.29
CA ASP A 254 -24.15 17.98 36.26
C ASP A 254 -24.37 18.49 34.83
N VAL A 255 -23.35 18.41 33.97
CA VAL A 255 -23.46 18.76 32.56
C VAL A 255 -24.44 17.84 31.82
N LEU A 256 -24.42 16.54 32.10
CA LEU A 256 -25.29 15.58 31.40
C LEU A 256 -26.75 15.63 31.87
N ASP A 257 -26.98 16.05 33.11
CA ASP A 257 -28.32 16.21 33.66
C ASP A 257 -29.04 17.45 33.10
N ASN A 258 -28.30 18.47 32.64
CA ASN A 258 -28.89 19.66 32.04
C ASN A 258 -28.81 19.69 30.51
N GLN A 259 -29.92 19.40 29.84
CA GLN A 259 -30.01 19.39 28.37
C GLN A 259 -29.83 20.76 27.69
N SER A 260 -29.83 21.87 28.45
CA SER A 260 -29.79 23.24 27.90
C SER A 260 -28.38 23.82 27.78
N ASN A 261 -27.34 23.11 28.20
CA ASN A 261 -25.95 23.57 28.13
C ASN A 261 -25.24 23.22 26.81
N GLY A 262 -25.90 22.48 25.91
CA GLY A 262 -25.38 22.12 24.59
C GLY A 262 -24.44 20.92 24.56
N LEU A 263 -24.04 20.38 25.71
CA LEU A 263 -23.24 19.16 25.82
C LEU A 263 -24.12 17.94 26.08
N ASN A 264 -23.69 16.78 25.58
CA ASN A 264 -24.36 15.51 25.82
C ASN A 264 -23.36 14.35 25.82
N ALA A 265 -23.81 13.13 26.09
CA ALA A 265 -22.94 11.96 26.16
C ALA A 265 -22.19 11.65 24.84
N ASN A 266 -22.71 12.14 23.71
CA ASN A 266 -22.08 12.02 22.39
C ASN A 266 -21.28 13.27 22.00
N SER A 267 -21.07 14.25 22.88
CA SER A 267 -20.07 15.29 22.67
C SER A 267 -18.67 14.68 22.73
N LEU A 268 -17.78 15.10 21.84
CA LEU A 268 -16.41 14.57 21.75
C LEU A 268 -15.66 14.77 23.07
N GLU A 269 -15.82 15.94 23.66
CA GLU A 269 -15.25 16.33 24.95
C GLU A 269 -15.71 15.39 26.06
N ILE A 270 -17.01 15.08 26.13
CA ILE A 270 -17.57 14.20 27.15
C ILE A 270 -17.11 12.76 26.95
N ARG A 271 -17.07 12.25 25.71
CA ARG A 271 -16.51 10.92 25.43
C ARG A 271 -15.06 10.83 25.87
N LYS A 272 -14.26 11.86 25.60
CA LYS A 272 -12.85 11.92 25.99
C LYS A 272 -12.70 11.86 27.51
N LEU A 273 -13.40 12.73 28.23
CA LEU A 273 -13.30 12.80 29.70
C LEU A 273 -13.76 11.51 30.38
N ARG A 274 -14.85 10.90 29.90
CA ARG A 274 -15.30 9.59 30.42
C ARG A 274 -14.23 8.53 30.24
N ARG A 275 -13.58 8.49 29.07
CA ARG A 275 -12.48 7.56 28.81
C ARG A 275 -11.29 7.81 29.73
N THR A 276 -10.93 9.08 29.96
CA THR A 276 -9.89 9.46 30.92
C THR A 276 -10.21 8.94 32.32
N LEU A 277 -11.45 9.07 32.79
CA LEU A 277 -11.89 8.58 34.10
C LEU A 277 -11.92 7.05 34.20
N GLU A 278 -12.38 6.38 33.15
CA GLU A 278 -12.62 4.93 33.17
C GLU A 278 -11.35 4.11 32.91
N ARG A 279 -10.44 4.61 32.06
CA ARG A 279 -9.27 3.86 31.58
C ARG A 279 -7.93 4.44 31.99
N TYR A 280 -7.82 5.77 32.08
CA TYR A 280 -6.54 6.46 32.22
C TYR A 280 -6.34 7.15 33.56
N ALA A 281 -7.20 6.88 34.54
CA ALA A 281 -7.21 7.54 35.85
C ALA A 281 -5.91 7.35 36.66
N ASN A 282 -5.12 6.34 36.33
CA ASN A 282 -3.85 5.98 36.96
C ASN A 282 -2.62 6.64 36.29
N ASP A 283 -2.79 7.36 35.18
CA ASP A 283 -1.71 8.03 34.44
C ASP A 283 -1.84 9.56 34.58
N PRO A 284 -1.07 10.19 35.48
CA PRO A 284 -1.14 11.64 35.69
C PRO A 284 -0.86 12.45 34.44
N GLN A 285 0.05 11.99 33.56
CA GLN A 285 0.34 12.71 32.34
C GLN A 285 -0.82 12.64 31.36
N ARG A 286 -1.38 11.45 31.15
CA ARG A 286 -2.53 11.27 30.26
C ARG A 286 -3.73 12.08 30.72
N VAL A 287 -4.04 12.04 32.02
CA VAL A 287 -5.11 12.84 32.61
C VAL A 287 -4.85 14.33 32.35
N GLU A 288 -3.66 14.84 32.69
CA GLU A 288 -3.33 16.25 32.52
C GLU A 288 -3.45 16.72 31.05
N MET A 289 -3.08 15.87 30.10
CA MET A 289 -3.24 16.11 28.66
C MET A 289 -4.69 16.18 28.21
N ASP A 290 -5.51 15.23 28.64
CA ASP A 290 -6.92 15.21 28.30
C ASP A 290 -7.67 16.40 28.91
N LEU A 291 -7.43 16.72 30.20
CA LEU A 291 -8.07 17.87 30.86
C LEU A 291 -7.69 19.19 30.19
N THR A 292 -6.42 19.40 29.86
CA THR A 292 -5.95 20.61 29.19
C THR A 292 -6.56 20.76 27.80
N THR A 293 -6.59 19.68 27.04
CA THR A 293 -7.13 19.68 25.68
C THR A 293 -8.63 19.97 25.69
N VAL A 294 -9.39 19.29 26.55
CA VAL A 294 -10.85 19.50 26.66
C VAL A 294 -11.17 20.88 27.20
N HIS A 295 -10.45 21.37 28.22
CA HIS A 295 -10.61 22.73 28.72
C HIS A 295 -10.47 23.76 27.60
N HIS A 296 -9.43 23.62 26.78
CA HIS A 296 -9.20 24.53 25.66
C HIS A 296 -10.32 24.45 24.62
N SER A 297 -10.73 23.23 24.22
CA SER A 297 -11.84 23.03 23.28
C SER A 297 -13.12 23.73 23.75
N LEU A 298 -13.53 23.46 24.99
CA LEU A 298 -14.73 24.06 25.59
C LEU A 298 -14.61 25.58 25.73
N THR A 299 -13.44 26.09 26.11
CA THR A 299 -13.19 27.54 26.21
C THR A 299 -13.41 28.22 24.87
N VAL A 300 -12.90 27.63 23.79
CA VAL A 300 -13.09 28.19 22.44
C VAL A 300 -14.55 28.08 22.01
N GLN A 301 -15.21 26.94 22.18
CA GLN A 301 -16.62 26.76 21.81
C GLN A 301 -17.55 27.74 22.54
N ILE A 302 -17.28 28.04 23.82
CA ILE A 302 -18.03 29.07 24.55
C ILE A 302 -17.69 30.47 24.02
N GLY A 303 -16.40 30.75 23.77
CA GLY A 303 -15.95 32.03 23.23
C GLY A 303 -16.51 32.36 21.84
N THR A 304 -16.69 31.34 20.99
CA THR A 304 -17.31 31.45 19.66
C THR A 304 -18.84 31.37 19.70
N SER A 305 -19.43 31.21 20.88
CA SER A 305 -20.88 31.04 21.08
C SER A 305 -21.47 29.78 20.43
N GLU A 306 -20.66 28.76 20.18
CA GLU A 306 -21.11 27.41 19.81
C GLU A 306 -21.76 26.71 21.00
N LEU A 307 -21.18 26.90 22.19
CA LEU A 307 -21.75 26.48 23.47
C LEU A 307 -22.21 27.69 24.30
N PRO A 308 -23.34 27.60 25.02
CA PRO A 308 -23.76 28.64 25.94
C PRO A 308 -22.81 28.70 27.15
N PRO A 309 -22.54 29.89 27.72
CA PRO A 309 -21.78 30.03 28.96
C PRO A 309 -22.64 29.70 30.19
N SER A 310 -23.22 28.49 30.24
CA SER A 310 -24.07 28.04 31.36
C SER A 310 -23.25 27.82 32.64
N GLU A 311 -23.93 27.74 33.79
CA GLU A 311 -23.26 27.48 35.07
C GLU A 311 -22.55 26.12 35.06
N GLU A 312 -23.15 25.10 34.44
CA GLU A 312 -22.58 23.75 34.31
C GLU A 312 -21.34 23.73 33.42
N ASN A 313 -21.38 24.42 32.27
CA ASN A 313 -20.23 24.53 31.38
C ASN A 313 -19.07 25.28 32.04
N GLN A 314 -19.37 26.32 32.84
CA GLN A 314 -18.37 27.05 33.61
C GLN A 314 -17.78 26.19 34.74
N ALA A 315 -18.61 25.42 35.45
CA ALA A 315 -18.17 24.51 36.50
C ALA A 315 -17.25 23.40 35.93
N LEU A 316 -17.61 22.82 34.78
CA LEU A 316 -16.76 21.85 34.08
C LEU A 316 -15.42 22.47 33.66
N LEU A 317 -15.43 23.67 33.07
CA LEU A 317 -14.17 24.37 32.75
C LEU A 317 -13.29 24.57 33.98
N LEU A 318 -13.86 25.02 35.10
CA LEU A 318 -13.09 25.19 36.34
C LEU A 318 -12.50 23.87 36.84
N ALA A 319 -13.28 22.79 36.86
CA ALA A 319 -12.81 21.47 37.29
C ALA A 319 -11.66 20.95 36.40
N LEU A 320 -11.75 21.14 35.08
CA LEU A 320 -10.69 20.75 34.13
C LEU A 320 -9.41 21.57 34.37
N GLN A 321 -9.55 22.89 34.54
CA GLN A 321 -8.42 23.78 34.79
C GLN A 321 -7.72 23.46 36.11
N GLU A 322 -8.48 23.36 37.20
CA GLU A 322 -7.98 23.05 38.53
C GLU A 322 -7.34 21.66 38.57
N GLY A 323 -7.94 20.67 37.91
CA GLY A 323 -7.39 19.33 37.84
C GLY A 323 -6.05 19.28 37.12
N ALA A 324 -5.94 19.90 35.92
CA ALA A 324 -4.68 19.97 35.20
C ALA A 324 -3.60 20.74 35.99
N GLN A 325 -3.96 21.84 36.65
CA GLN A 325 -3.03 22.60 37.50
C GLN A 325 -2.61 21.84 38.75
N GLY A 326 -3.53 21.10 39.38
CA GLY A 326 -3.26 20.27 40.56
C GLY A 326 -2.27 19.16 40.26
N ILE A 327 -2.42 18.48 39.11
CA ILE A 327 -1.46 17.47 38.66
C ILE A 327 -0.08 18.09 38.45
N ARG A 328 0.03 19.18 37.68
CA ARG A 328 1.31 19.89 37.48
C ARG A 328 1.94 20.40 38.79
N ALA A 329 1.12 20.74 39.78
CA ALA A 329 1.63 21.20 41.08
C ALA A 329 2.18 20.06 41.94
N THR A 330 1.81 18.81 41.65
CA THR A 330 2.16 17.62 42.44
C THR A 330 2.99 16.59 41.70
N ASP A 331 3.20 16.78 40.40
CA ASP A 331 4.07 15.95 39.57
C ASP A 331 5.07 16.86 38.81
N PRO A 332 6.32 16.97 39.29
CA PRO A 332 7.33 17.85 38.69
C PRO A 332 7.71 17.45 37.25
N GLU A 333 7.64 16.16 36.92
CA GLU A 333 8.00 15.65 35.58
C GLU A 333 6.93 16.04 34.55
N VAL A 334 5.65 15.83 34.89
CA VAL A 334 4.51 16.28 34.07
C VAL A 334 4.55 17.80 33.89
N ALA A 335 4.87 18.55 34.95
CA ALA A 335 4.98 20.01 34.90
C ALA A 335 6.08 20.47 33.93
N GLU A 336 7.27 19.87 33.99
CA GLU A 336 8.38 20.22 33.11
C GLU A 336 8.10 19.81 31.66
N ASN A 337 7.56 18.61 31.44
CA ASN A 337 7.17 18.14 30.12
C ASN A 337 6.15 19.08 29.48
N ARG A 338 5.11 19.50 30.23
CA ARG A 338 4.14 20.46 29.73
C ARG A 338 4.77 21.80 29.37
N ARG A 339 5.72 22.30 30.19
CA ARG A 339 6.45 23.54 29.90
C ARG A 339 7.30 23.43 28.64
N LEU A 340 7.91 22.27 28.38
CA LEU A 340 8.67 22.02 27.16
C LEU A 340 7.74 21.94 25.95
N LEU A 341 6.66 21.18 26.04
CA LEU A 341 5.66 21.04 24.97
C LEU A 341 5.05 22.39 24.60
N GLN A 342 4.74 23.26 25.56
CA GLN A 342 4.20 24.61 25.30
C GLN A 342 5.12 25.50 24.46
N LYS A 343 6.44 25.25 24.45
CA LYS A 343 7.38 25.99 23.59
C LYS A 343 7.39 25.49 22.16
N GLN A 344 6.92 24.26 21.93
CA GLN A 344 6.87 23.68 20.60
C GLN A 344 5.64 24.18 19.85
N LEU A 345 5.83 24.48 18.56
CA LEU A 345 4.75 24.78 17.62
C LEU A 345 4.59 23.57 16.70
N LEU A 346 3.69 22.67 17.06
CA LEU A 346 3.34 21.55 16.18
C LEU A 346 2.44 22.07 15.07
N ARG A 347 2.82 21.86 13.82
CA ARG A 347 2.00 22.19 12.65
C ARG A 347 0.76 21.30 12.57
N GLU A 348 -0.23 21.79 11.85
CA GLU A 348 -1.43 21.02 11.56
C GLU A 348 -1.10 19.83 10.62
N LEU A 349 -1.69 18.66 10.91
CA LEU A 349 -1.53 17.47 10.09
C LEU A 349 -2.36 17.59 8.80
N SER A 350 -1.72 17.38 7.64
CA SER A 350 -2.42 17.31 6.36
C SER A 350 -3.24 16.01 6.23
N PRO A 351 -4.19 15.92 5.29
CA PRO A 351 -4.91 14.67 5.01
C PRO A 351 -3.99 13.49 4.73
N GLU A 352 -2.90 13.71 3.99
CA GLU A 352 -1.89 12.71 3.66
C GLU A 352 -1.13 12.26 4.92
N ASN A 353 -0.74 13.20 5.79
CA ASN A 353 -0.11 12.87 7.07
C ASN A 353 -1.03 12.03 7.97
N LEU A 354 -2.33 12.33 7.98
CA LEU A 354 -3.33 11.57 8.74
C LEU A 354 -3.54 10.16 8.15
N GLU A 355 -3.46 10.00 6.84
CA GLU A 355 -3.50 8.69 6.19
C GLU A 355 -2.28 7.86 6.55
N GLN A 356 -1.08 8.44 6.53
CA GLN A 356 0.14 7.78 6.99
C GLN A 356 0.03 7.31 8.47
N ILE A 357 -0.58 8.11 9.35
CA ILE A 357 -0.83 7.71 10.74
C ILE A 357 -1.84 6.56 10.82
N ALA A 358 -2.86 6.54 9.96
CA ALA A 358 -3.86 5.47 9.91
C ALA A 358 -3.23 4.15 9.44
N GLU A 359 -2.37 4.20 8.42
CA GLU A 359 -1.65 3.03 7.88
C GLU A 359 -0.69 2.42 8.90
N ALA A 360 -0.16 3.21 9.84
CA ALA A 360 0.69 2.71 10.91
C ALA A 360 -0.07 1.91 11.99
N ALA A 361 -1.40 2.02 12.06
CA ALA A 361 -2.20 1.44 13.15
C ALA A 361 -1.99 -0.08 13.36
N PRO A 362 -1.99 -0.94 12.31
CA PRO A 362 -1.82 -2.38 12.49
C PRO A 362 -0.45 -2.74 13.08
N VAL A 363 0.61 -2.03 12.67
CA VAL A 363 1.97 -2.25 13.18
C VAL A 363 2.05 -1.81 14.63
N LEU A 364 1.50 -0.63 14.96
CA LEU A 364 1.43 -0.14 16.34
C LEU A 364 0.65 -1.11 17.24
N GLU A 365 -0.46 -1.67 16.77
CA GLU A 365 -1.23 -2.69 17.50
C GLU A 365 -0.39 -3.94 17.79
N ALA A 366 0.35 -4.42 16.80
CA ALA A 366 1.10 -5.66 16.89
C ALA A 366 2.34 -5.56 17.80
N ILE A 367 2.97 -4.38 17.89
CA ILE A 367 4.18 -4.17 18.68
C ILE A 367 3.92 -3.59 20.07
N THR A 368 2.68 -3.26 20.42
CA THR A 368 2.32 -2.75 21.75
C THR A 368 1.41 -3.73 22.47
N GLU A 369 1.27 -3.65 23.78
CA GLU A 369 0.32 -4.43 24.57
C GLU A 369 -0.27 -3.62 25.73
N GLY A 370 -1.14 -4.25 26.52
CA GLY A 370 -1.69 -3.65 27.73
C GLY A 370 -2.33 -2.29 27.51
N ASP A 371 -2.11 -1.39 28.47
CA ASP A 371 -2.62 -0.02 28.46
C ASP A 371 -1.98 0.79 27.32
N LEU A 372 -0.73 0.48 26.92
CA LEU A 372 -0.07 1.17 25.82
C LEU A 372 -0.81 0.97 24.49
N ARG A 373 -1.21 -0.27 24.20
CA ARG A 373 -1.91 -0.61 22.95
C ARG A 373 -3.24 0.12 22.86
N GLU A 374 -4.04 0.06 23.93
CA GLU A 374 -5.33 0.74 23.97
C GLU A 374 -5.17 2.25 23.76
N GLN A 375 -4.21 2.87 24.45
CA GLN A 375 -3.95 4.30 24.31
C GLN A 375 -3.44 4.69 22.92
N MET A 376 -2.54 3.90 22.33
CA MET A 376 -2.02 4.17 20.98
C MET A 376 -3.11 4.08 19.92
N LEU A 377 -3.94 3.04 19.96
CA LEU A 377 -5.06 2.88 19.04
C LEU A 377 -6.10 3.98 19.20
N ASP A 378 -6.39 4.38 20.43
CA ASP A 378 -7.31 5.47 20.72
C ASP A 378 -6.81 6.82 20.18
N ASP A 379 -5.51 7.09 20.31
CA ASP A 379 -4.91 8.33 19.81
C ASP A 379 -4.89 8.36 18.28
N VAL A 380 -4.55 7.23 17.64
CA VAL A 380 -4.64 7.09 16.17
C VAL A 380 -6.08 7.24 15.69
N PHE A 381 -7.04 6.58 16.35
CA PHE A 381 -8.46 6.71 16.02
C PHE A 381 -8.96 8.15 16.19
N PHE A 382 -8.52 8.85 17.24
CA PHE A 382 -8.89 10.25 17.45
C PHE A 382 -8.39 11.13 16.30
N LEU A 383 -7.10 11.01 15.96
CA LEU A 383 -6.45 11.79 14.90
C LEU A 383 -7.09 11.54 13.53
N THR A 384 -7.41 10.28 13.24
CA THR A 384 -7.76 9.84 11.87
C THR A 384 -9.25 9.80 11.62
N GLN A 385 -10.09 9.56 12.64
CA GLN A 385 -11.53 9.39 12.49
C GLN A 385 -12.32 10.45 13.26
N GLU A 386 -12.19 10.52 14.59
CA GLU A 386 -13.01 11.43 15.42
C GLU A 386 -12.82 12.90 15.04
N MET A 387 -11.56 13.32 14.84
CA MET A 387 -11.24 14.68 14.39
C MET A 387 -11.85 15.02 13.02
N ARG A 388 -11.92 14.06 12.09
CA ARG A 388 -12.51 14.27 10.77
C ARG A 388 -14.04 14.37 10.84
N THR A 389 -14.66 13.72 11.83
CA THR A 389 -16.10 13.73 12.06
C THR A 389 -16.61 14.90 12.92
N GLY A 390 -15.72 15.75 13.43
CA GLY A 390 -16.07 16.95 14.19
C GLY A 390 -16.85 18.00 13.37
N PRO A 391 -17.49 19.00 14.03
CA PRO A 391 -18.25 20.02 13.33
C PRO A 391 -17.37 20.76 12.31
N PRO A 392 -17.94 21.15 11.15
CA PRO A 392 -17.18 21.73 10.05
C PRO A 392 -16.46 23.00 10.51
N ARG A 393 -15.22 23.19 10.02
CA ARG A 393 -14.46 24.41 10.27
C ARG A 393 -15.28 25.62 9.84
N LEU A 394 -15.47 26.56 10.76
CA LEU A 394 -16.23 27.77 10.52
C LEU A 394 -15.56 28.59 9.39
N PRO A 395 -16.33 29.07 8.40
CA PRO A 395 -15.84 30.05 7.44
C PRO A 395 -15.37 31.30 8.20
N SER A 396 -14.26 31.92 7.78
CA SER A 396 -13.67 33.18 8.30
C SER A 396 -12.74 33.12 9.54
N VAL A 397 -12.42 31.93 10.05
CA VAL A 397 -11.25 31.76 10.96
C VAL A 397 -9.98 31.69 10.11
N THR A 398 -8.97 32.52 10.42
CA THR A 398 -7.68 32.48 9.70
C THR A 398 -6.80 31.33 10.22
N ARG A 399 -5.87 30.84 9.39
CA ARG A 399 -4.93 29.76 9.75
C ARG A 399 -4.08 30.06 11.01
N ASP A 400 -3.89 31.34 11.34
CA ASP A 400 -3.10 31.79 12.48
C ASP A 400 -3.91 31.79 13.80
N ASP A 401 -5.24 31.67 13.74
CA ASP A 401 -6.17 31.66 14.88
C ASP A 401 -6.71 30.26 15.21
N ALA A 402 -6.40 29.25 14.40
CA ALA A 402 -6.99 27.91 14.52
C ALA A 402 -6.24 27.04 15.55
N ILE A 403 -7.02 26.47 16.49
CA ILE A 403 -6.60 25.35 17.35
C ILE A 403 -5.95 24.28 16.47
N ILE A 404 -4.78 23.74 16.86
CA ILE A 404 -4.29 22.48 16.29
C ILE A 404 -5.01 21.35 17.03
N PRO A 405 -6.09 20.78 16.48
CA PRO A 405 -6.81 19.71 17.14
C PRO A 405 -5.92 18.47 17.11
N GLY A 406 -6.00 17.62 18.14
CA GLY A 406 -5.17 16.41 18.18
C GLY A 406 -3.72 16.62 18.55
N ARG A 407 -3.32 17.82 19.01
CA ARG A 407 -1.92 18.10 19.36
C ARG A 407 -1.37 17.11 20.38
N ASP A 408 -2.09 16.89 21.48
CA ASP A 408 -1.63 16.03 22.57
C ASP A 408 -1.61 14.55 22.13
N GLU A 409 -2.56 14.12 21.27
CA GLU A 409 -2.54 12.80 20.62
C GLU A 409 -1.35 12.63 19.70
N ALA A 410 -1.07 13.62 18.85
CA ALA A 410 0.07 13.60 17.94
C ALA A 410 1.40 13.57 18.71
N VAL A 411 1.51 14.33 19.81
CA VAL A 411 2.66 14.29 20.72
C VAL A 411 2.88 12.87 21.24
N ARG A 412 1.81 12.19 21.69
CA ARG A 412 1.92 10.81 22.20
C ARG A 412 2.29 9.83 21.10
N VAL A 413 1.60 9.85 19.96
CA VAL A 413 1.88 8.95 18.83
C VAL A 413 3.33 9.10 18.35
N PHE A 414 3.77 10.33 18.07
CA PHE A 414 5.14 10.57 17.56
C PHE A 414 6.20 10.33 18.65
N GLY A 415 5.98 10.83 19.86
CA GLY A 415 6.91 10.69 20.97
C GLY A 415 7.09 9.24 21.44
N ARG A 416 6.02 8.43 21.43
CA ARG A 416 6.08 6.99 21.71
C ARG A 416 6.77 6.23 20.58
N SER A 417 6.44 6.54 19.33
CA SER A 417 7.05 5.89 18.16
C SER A 417 8.55 6.10 18.11
N ALA A 418 9.01 7.32 18.37
CA ALA A 418 10.44 7.62 18.47
C ALA A 418 11.14 6.83 19.59
N ARG A 419 10.54 6.75 20.79
CA ARG A 419 11.11 5.98 21.92
C ARG A 419 11.14 4.48 21.64
N MET A 420 10.10 3.92 21.02
CA MET A 420 10.08 2.53 20.58
C MET A 420 11.18 2.28 19.54
N LEU A 421 11.33 3.16 18.54
CA LEU A 421 12.39 3.05 17.52
C LEU A 421 13.79 3.02 18.15
N ILE A 422 14.06 3.94 19.10
CA ILE A 422 15.32 3.98 19.85
C ILE A 422 15.55 2.67 20.62
N ALA A 423 14.52 2.17 21.30
CA ALA A 423 14.62 0.94 22.09
C ALA A 423 14.92 -0.29 21.21
N LEU A 424 14.29 -0.38 20.04
CA LEU A 424 14.53 -1.45 19.07
C LEU A 424 15.95 -1.39 18.49
N ARG A 425 16.41 -0.20 18.05
CA ARG A 425 17.77 -0.03 17.50
C ARG A 425 18.86 -0.38 18.52
N LYS A 426 18.62 -0.11 19.81
CA LYS A 426 19.52 -0.49 20.90
C LYS A 426 19.51 -1.98 21.23
N THR A 427 18.52 -2.73 20.75
CA THR A 427 18.34 -4.14 21.09
C THR A 427 18.07 -5.00 19.84
N PRO A 428 19.05 -5.13 18.92
CA PRO A 428 18.83 -5.79 17.62
C PRO A 428 18.39 -7.26 17.73
N GLU A 429 18.85 -7.96 18.77
CA GLU A 429 18.50 -9.35 19.05
C GLU A 429 16.99 -9.55 19.29
N LEU A 430 16.32 -8.52 19.79
CA LEU A 430 14.89 -8.55 20.06
C LEU A 430 14.05 -8.30 18.82
N ILE A 431 14.55 -7.54 17.84
CA ILE A 431 13.83 -7.23 16.59
C ILE A 431 13.39 -8.50 15.86
N ASN A 432 14.27 -9.51 15.81
CA ASN A 432 13.96 -10.81 15.19
C ASN A 432 12.87 -11.59 15.95
N LYS A 433 12.76 -11.41 17.27
CA LYS A 433 11.65 -11.99 18.04
C LYS A 433 10.33 -11.28 17.76
N ILE A 434 10.34 -9.95 17.64
CA ILE A 434 9.15 -9.18 17.27
C ILE A 434 8.67 -9.60 15.89
N HIS A 435 9.58 -9.80 14.93
CA HIS A 435 9.22 -10.35 13.62
C HIS A 435 8.49 -11.69 13.75
N ALA A 436 8.95 -12.58 14.63
CA ALA A 436 8.34 -13.89 14.81
C ALA A 436 6.98 -13.84 15.54
N SER A 437 6.75 -12.86 16.43
CA SER A 437 5.52 -12.76 17.23
C SER A 437 4.44 -11.85 16.62
N ALA A 438 4.84 -10.78 15.91
CA ALA A 438 3.94 -9.74 15.42
C ALA A 438 3.34 -10.04 14.03
N GLY A 439 3.91 -10.98 13.27
CA GLY A 439 3.50 -11.23 11.88
C GLY A 439 3.91 -10.13 10.89
N PHE A 440 4.72 -9.15 11.34
CA PHE A 440 5.29 -8.09 10.51
C PHE A 440 6.80 -8.26 10.43
N LYS A 441 7.41 -7.98 9.26
CA LYS A 441 8.87 -8.06 9.15
C LYS A 441 9.53 -6.93 9.95
N ALA A 442 10.69 -7.22 10.54
CA ALA A 442 11.54 -6.32 11.30
C ALA A 442 11.72 -4.92 10.66
N LEU A 443 12.05 -4.87 9.35
CA LEU A 443 12.21 -3.61 8.63
C LEU A 443 10.90 -2.85 8.47
N SER A 444 9.76 -3.53 8.32
CA SER A 444 8.45 -2.87 8.25
C SER A 444 8.14 -2.14 9.56
N ILE A 445 8.45 -2.77 10.71
CA ILE A 445 8.29 -2.15 12.02
C ILE A 445 9.19 -0.92 12.17
N LEU A 446 10.48 -1.06 11.85
CA LEU A 446 11.44 0.05 11.92
C LEU A 446 11.07 1.19 10.95
N GLY A 447 10.61 0.85 9.75
CA GLY A 447 10.18 1.79 8.72
C GLY A 447 8.94 2.57 9.13
N VAL A 448 7.94 1.91 9.72
CA VAL A 448 6.72 2.58 10.23
C VAL A 448 7.05 3.51 11.39
N LEU A 449 7.78 3.03 12.39
CA LEU A 449 8.21 3.86 13.52
C LEU A 449 9.08 5.02 13.09
N GLY A 450 9.97 4.78 12.12
CA GLY A 450 10.76 5.80 11.45
C GLY A 450 9.85 6.84 10.78
N GLY A 451 8.98 6.42 9.87
CA GLY A 451 8.05 7.31 9.17
C GLY A 451 7.27 8.22 10.11
N LEU A 452 6.76 7.69 11.23
CA LEU A 452 6.09 8.48 12.28
C LEU A 452 7.04 9.46 12.97
N ALA A 453 8.29 9.08 13.25
CA ALA A 453 9.28 9.98 13.82
C ALA A 453 9.65 11.12 12.85
N SER A 454 9.93 10.81 11.58
CA SER A 454 10.17 11.83 10.54
C SER A 454 8.98 12.78 10.40
N LEU A 455 7.76 12.24 10.41
CA LEU A 455 6.56 13.06 10.35
C LEU A 455 6.48 14.00 11.57
N GLY A 456 6.76 13.51 12.77
CA GLY A 456 6.82 14.34 13.97
C GLY A 456 7.85 15.47 13.89
N ILE A 457 9.05 15.21 13.34
CA ILE A 457 10.07 16.24 13.10
C ILE A 457 9.58 17.28 12.08
N LYS A 458 9.00 16.86 10.95
CA LYS A 458 8.41 17.75 9.93
C LYS A 458 7.27 18.62 10.49
N MET A 459 6.58 18.16 11.53
CA MET A 459 5.55 18.95 12.20
C MET A 459 6.12 20.00 13.14
N LEU A 460 7.36 19.85 13.61
CA LEU A 460 8.02 20.82 14.51
C LEU A 460 8.80 21.91 13.75
N PHE A 461 9.31 21.61 12.55
CA PHE A 461 10.18 22.50 11.76
C PHE A 461 9.63 22.78 10.38
#